data_AF-A0A2T4PYB3-F1
#
_entry.id   AF-A0A2T4PYB3-F1
#
_cell.length_a   1.000
_cell.length_b   1.000
_cell.length_c   1.000
_cell.angle_alpha   90.00
_cell.angle_beta   90.00
_cell.angle_gamma   90.00
#
_symmetry.space_group_name_H-M   'P 1'
#
loop_
_entity.id
_entity.type
_entity.pdbx_description
1 polymer ?
#
loop_
_entity_poly.entity_id
_entity_poly.type
_entity_poly.pdbx_seq_one_letter_code
_entity_poly.pdbx_strand_id
1 'polypeptide(L)'
;MRQLNVEVFADGADIEEMKAAYKNKQVDGFTTNPSLMAKAGVTDYKAFAEEAVREIPDASISFEVFADDLETMEKEAEILKQYGDNVFVKIPIVTTDGTSTIPLIKALSVKQVRLNVTAVYTIEQVKEITEAVTEGVPTYVSVFAGRIADTGVDPLPLMKEAVEITHSKKGVKLLWASCRELFNVIQADEIGADIITCPADVVKKVNNNLGRDVEELSIDTVKGFAKDIQSSGLSIL
;
A
#
# COMPACT_ATOMS: atom_id res chain seq x y z
N MET A 1 3.91 -18.56 -15.43
CA MET A 1 4.11 -17.47 -14.45
C MET A 1 3.25 -17.77 -13.24
N ARG A 2 3.77 -17.63 -12.02
CA ARG A 2 2.98 -17.80 -10.78
C ARG A 2 1.90 -16.72 -10.80
N GLN A 3 0.63 -17.13 -10.83
CA GLN A 3 -0.49 -16.22 -10.66
C GLN A 3 -0.57 -15.90 -9.16
N LEU A 4 -0.39 -14.63 -8.79
CA LEU A 4 -0.53 -14.17 -7.41
C LEU A 4 -2.02 -14.09 -7.06
N ASN A 5 -2.37 -14.46 -5.84
CA ASN A 5 -3.70 -14.25 -5.27
C ASN A 5 -3.79 -12.90 -4.54
N VAL A 6 -2.67 -12.43 -3.98
CA VAL A 6 -2.57 -11.10 -3.37
C VAL A 6 -2.69 -10.02 -4.45
N GLU A 7 -3.52 -9.00 -4.20
CA GLU A 7 -3.63 -7.81 -5.04
C GLU A 7 -2.36 -6.95 -4.87
N VAL A 8 -1.72 -6.56 -5.97
CA VAL A 8 -0.49 -5.75 -5.95
C VAL A 8 -0.85 -4.31 -6.24
N PHE A 9 -0.71 -3.44 -5.24
CA PHE A 9 -0.94 -2.00 -5.38
C PHE A 9 0.36 -1.24 -5.61
N ALA A 10 0.30 -0.11 -6.31
CA ALA A 10 1.41 0.84 -6.38
C ALA A 10 1.31 1.85 -5.23
N ASP A 11 2.41 2.04 -4.51
CA ASP A 11 2.58 3.14 -3.55
C ASP A 11 3.27 4.32 -4.26
N GLY A 12 2.49 5.32 -4.64
CA GLY A 12 2.90 6.38 -5.55
C GLY A 12 1.96 7.58 -5.52
N ALA A 13 2.46 8.74 -5.94
CA ALA A 13 1.65 9.96 -6.09
C ALA A 13 2.01 10.76 -7.36
N ASP A 14 2.76 10.16 -8.30
CA ASP A 14 2.96 10.72 -9.63
C ASP A 14 1.78 10.28 -10.51
N ILE A 15 0.98 11.25 -10.95
CA ILE A 15 -0.26 10.97 -11.69
C ILE A 15 0.00 10.31 -13.06
N GLU A 16 1.11 10.65 -13.73
CA GLU A 16 1.43 10.08 -15.03
C GLU A 16 1.93 8.64 -14.89
N GLU A 17 2.70 8.34 -13.84
CA GLU A 17 3.06 6.95 -13.50
C GLU A 17 1.82 6.13 -13.13
N MET A 18 0.89 6.70 -12.34
CA MET A 18 -0.35 6.02 -11.95
C MET A 18 -1.22 5.69 -13.18
N LYS A 19 -1.42 6.67 -14.08
CA LYS A 19 -2.13 6.48 -15.36
C LYS A 19 -1.49 5.38 -16.20
N ALA A 20 -0.17 5.40 -16.33
CA ALA A 20 0.56 4.42 -17.12
C ALA A 20 0.42 3.01 -16.52
N ALA A 21 0.59 2.88 -15.20
CA ALA A 21 0.47 1.60 -14.49
C ALA A 21 -0.94 1.02 -14.61
N TYR A 22 -1.97 1.85 -14.46
CA TYR A 22 -3.37 1.46 -14.63
C TYR A 22 -3.67 1.02 -16.07
N LYS A 23 -3.33 1.85 -17.07
CA LYS A 23 -3.57 1.56 -18.49
C LYS A 23 -2.88 0.27 -18.94
N ASN A 24 -1.67 0.01 -18.44
CA ASN A 24 -0.89 -1.17 -18.76
C ASN A 24 -1.25 -2.40 -17.89
N LYS A 25 -2.22 -2.28 -16.97
CA LYS A 25 -2.65 -3.34 -16.03
C LYS A 25 -1.47 -3.93 -15.24
N GLN A 26 -0.58 -3.06 -14.77
CA GLN A 26 0.62 -3.45 -14.02
C GLN A 26 0.37 -3.64 -12.53
N VAL A 27 -0.76 -3.12 -12.03
CA VAL A 27 -1.18 -3.13 -10.62
C VAL A 27 -2.70 -3.19 -10.52
N ASP A 28 -3.20 -3.61 -9.36
CA ASP A 28 -4.62 -3.81 -9.07
C ASP A 28 -5.25 -2.60 -8.33
N GLY A 29 -4.41 -1.66 -7.87
CA GLY A 29 -4.84 -0.48 -7.13
C GLY A 29 -3.68 0.41 -6.71
N PHE A 30 -3.99 1.45 -5.94
CA PHE A 30 -3.05 2.51 -5.59
C PHE A 30 -3.18 2.91 -4.12
N THR A 31 -2.05 3.17 -3.49
CA THR A 31 -1.98 3.91 -2.22
C THR A 31 -1.15 5.16 -2.41
N THR A 32 -1.61 6.25 -1.80
CA THR A 32 -0.85 7.50 -1.74
C THR A 32 -0.38 7.74 -0.30
N ASN A 33 0.62 8.61 -0.15
CA ASN A 33 1.01 9.16 1.15
C ASN A 33 1.59 10.58 0.97
N PRO A 34 1.53 11.44 2.01
CA PRO A 34 1.97 12.84 1.91
C PRO A 34 3.42 13.00 1.46
N SER A 35 4.31 12.09 1.87
CA SER A 35 5.73 12.15 1.50
C SER A 35 5.95 11.93 0.00
N LEU A 36 5.18 11.03 -0.62
CA LEU A 36 5.24 10.81 -2.07
C LEU A 36 4.60 11.95 -2.84
N MET A 37 3.50 12.52 -2.35
CA MET A 37 2.87 13.70 -2.97
C MET A 37 3.82 14.90 -3.00
N ALA A 38 4.52 15.16 -1.89
CA ALA A 38 5.52 16.22 -1.81
C ALA A 38 6.67 16.00 -2.81
N LYS A 39 7.15 14.75 -2.96
CA LYS A 39 8.19 14.40 -3.94
C LYS A 39 7.71 14.55 -5.39
N ALA A 40 6.45 14.27 -5.66
CA ALA A 40 5.82 14.44 -6.97
C ALA A 40 5.48 15.92 -7.28
N GLY A 41 5.70 16.84 -6.34
CA GLY A 41 5.42 18.27 -6.54
C GLY A 41 3.93 18.61 -6.53
N VAL A 42 3.10 17.78 -5.90
CA VAL A 42 1.66 18.05 -5.76
C VAL A 42 1.48 19.28 -4.87
N THR A 43 0.90 20.33 -5.44
CA THR A 43 0.61 21.61 -4.74
C THR A 43 -0.87 21.82 -4.47
N ASP A 44 -1.74 21.15 -5.24
CA ASP A 44 -3.18 21.10 -5.03
C ASP A 44 -3.64 19.65 -4.90
N TYR A 45 -3.90 19.23 -3.66
CA TYR A 45 -4.32 17.88 -3.35
C TYR A 45 -5.70 17.53 -3.92
N LYS A 46 -6.62 18.49 -3.95
CA LYS A 46 -7.98 18.23 -4.44
C LYS A 46 -7.95 17.99 -5.94
N ALA A 47 -7.26 18.86 -6.68
CA ALA A 47 -7.08 18.68 -8.12
C ALA A 47 -6.40 17.35 -8.46
N PHE A 48 -5.37 16.96 -7.69
CA PHE A 48 -4.72 15.66 -7.84
C PHE A 48 -5.67 14.49 -7.60
N ALA A 49 -6.43 14.51 -6.49
CA ALA A 49 -7.35 13.42 -6.16
C ALA A 49 -8.50 13.29 -7.18
N GLU A 50 -9.07 14.41 -7.62
CA GLU A 50 -10.11 14.45 -8.65
C GLU A 50 -9.60 13.94 -10.00
N GLU A 51 -8.37 14.32 -10.39
CA GLU A 51 -7.75 13.78 -11.61
C GLU A 51 -7.47 12.28 -11.49
N ALA A 52 -6.89 11.82 -10.38
CA ALA A 52 -6.61 10.42 -10.17
C ALA A 52 -7.87 9.54 -10.27
N VAL A 53 -8.98 9.95 -9.63
CA VAL A 53 -10.24 9.20 -9.71
C VAL A 53 -10.86 9.25 -11.10
N ARG A 54 -10.77 10.38 -11.81
CA ARG A 54 -11.26 10.48 -13.20
C ARG A 54 -10.52 9.52 -14.13
N GLU A 55 -9.21 9.39 -13.96
CA GLU A 55 -8.34 8.62 -14.86
C GLU A 55 -8.27 7.14 -14.47
N ILE A 56 -8.61 6.81 -13.22
CA ILE A 56 -8.61 5.47 -12.64
C ILE A 56 -9.99 5.25 -11.97
N PRO A 57 -11.03 4.98 -12.76
CA PRO A 57 -12.42 5.03 -12.28
C PRO A 57 -12.87 3.80 -11.48
N ASP A 58 -12.16 2.66 -11.60
CA ASP A 58 -12.60 1.36 -11.05
C ASP A 58 -11.58 0.67 -10.15
N ALA A 59 -10.29 1.02 -10.23
CA ALA A 59 -9.27 0.51 -9.32
C ALA A 59 -9.28 1.27 -7.99
N SER A 60 -9.00 0.57 -6.89
CA SER A 60 -8.97 1.17 -5.55
C SER A 60 -7.88 2.24 -5.44
N ILE A 61 -8.19 3.38 -4.83
CA ILE A 61 -7.22 4.45 -4.52
C ILE A 61 -7.34 4.87 -3.06
N SER A 62 -6.24 4.82 -2.31
CA SER A 62 -6.20 5.35 -0.95
C SER A 62 -5.68 6.78 -0.87
N PHE A 63 -6.45 7.66 -0.24
CA PHE A 63 -6.14 9.07 0.00
C PHE A 63 -6.07 9.37 1.49
N GLU A 64 -5.02 10.05 1.94
CA GLU A 64 -4.78 10.33 3.36
C GLU A 64 -5.48 11.61 3.82
N VAL A 65 -5.99 11.58 5.05
CA VAL A 65 -6.31 12.81 5.80
C VAL A 65 -5.01 13.50 6.22
N PHE A 66 -5.07 14.80 6.52
CA PHE A 66 -3.89 15.59 6.87
C PHE A 66 -3.93 16.13 8.29
N ALA A 67 -5.13 16.32 8.83
CA ALA A 67 -5.29 16.83 10.18
C ALA A 67 -4.75 15.84 11.22
N ASP A 68 -4.51 16.34 12.43
CA ASP A 68 -4.03 15.56 13.58
C ASP A 68 -5.03 15.54 14.74
N ASP A 69 -6.29 15.94 14.48
CA ASP A 69 -7.39 15.91 15.43
C ASP A 69 -8.61 15.21 14.82
N LEU A 70 -9.38 14.51 15.66
CA LEU A 70 -10.47 13.64 15.19
C LEU A 70 -11.57 14.41 14.46
N GLU A 71 -11.89 15.63 14.89
CA GLU A 71 -12.98 16.42 14.31
C GLU A 71 -12.63 16.87 12.89
N THR A 72 -11.41 17.36 12.69
CA THR A 72 -10.96 17.80 11.38
C THR A 72 -10.70 16.62 10.45
N MET A 73 -10.12 15.51 10.95
CA MET A 73 -9.98 14.28 10.16
C MET A 73 -11.33 13.75 9.68
N GLU A 74 -12.39 13.85 10.49
CA GLU A 74 -13.74 13.44 10.09
C GLU A 74 -14.26 14.29 8.91
N LYS A 75 -14.08 15.61 8.97
CA LYS A 75 -14.46 16.53 7.89
C LYS A 75 -13.69 16.25 6.59
N GLU A 76 -12.39 15.99 6.71
CA GLU A 76 -11.54 15.62 5.56
C GLU A 76 -11.98 14.28 4.95
N ALA A 77 -12.28 13.29 5.79
CA ALA A 77 -12.79 12.00 5.36
C ALA A 77 -14.14 12.10 4.60
N GLU A 78 -15.04 12.96 5.07
CA GLU A 78 -16.32 13.22 4.40
C GLU A 78 -16.16 13.89 3.03
N ILE A 79 -15.13 14.72 2.85
CA ILE A 79 -14.78 15.31 1.55
C ILE A 79 -14.21 14.21 0.64
N LEU A 80 -13.21 13.47 1.11
CA LEU A 80 -12.53 12.44 0.32
C LEU A 80 -13.49 11.35 -0.17
N LYS A 81 -14.45 10.94 0.67
CA LYS A 81 -15.49 9.97 0.30
C LYS A 81 -16.29 10.39 -0.94
N GLN A 82 -16.46 11.69 -1.18
CA GLN A 82 -17.29 12.19 -2.29
C GLN A 82 -16.65 12.01 -3.66
N TYR A 83 -15.35 11.74 -3.73
CA TYR A 83 -14.66 11.64 -5.01
C TYR A 83 -15.02 10.38 -5.81
N GLY A 84 -15.34 9.26 -5.15
CA GLY A 84 -15.77 8.06 -5.86
C GLY A 84 -15.91 6.83 -4.97
N ASP A 85 -16.66 5.85 -5.47
CA ASP A 85 -16.82 4.56 -4.79
C ASP A 85 -15.49 3.80 -4.69
N ASN A 86 -14.53 4.00 -5.60
CA ASN A 86 -13.23 3.37 -5.54
C ASN A 86 -12.25 4.02 -4.54
N VAL A 87 -12.67 5.07 -3.81
CA VAL A 87 -11.81 5.79 -2.86
C VAL A 87 -11.86 5.17 -1.47
N PHE A 88 -10.68 4.92 -0.91
CA PHE A 88 -10.46 4.54 0.48
C PHE A 88 -9.84 5.71 1.26
N VAL A 89 -10.50 6.15 2.31
CA VAL A 89 -9.99 7.21 3.17
C VAL A 89 -8.99 6.61 4.16
N LYS A 90 -7.75 7.06 4.06
CA LYS A 90 -6.64 6.54 4.84
C LYS A 90 -6.50 7.32 6.14
N ILE A 91 -6.68 6.63 7.27
CA ILE A 91 -6.72 7.19 8.62
C ILE A 91 -5.59 6.54 9.43
N PRO A 92 -4.66 7.29 10.04
CA PRO A 92 -3.66 6.69 10.93
C PRO A 92 -4.34 6.13 12.19
N ILE A 93 -3.85 5.02 12.74
CA ILE A 93 -4.44 4.40 13.95
C ILE A 93 -4.29 5.26 15.22
N VAL A 94 -3.35 6.20 15.21
CA VAL A 94 -3.12 7.18 16.27
C VAL A 94 -2.75 8.54 15.66
N THR A 95 -3.06 9.62 16.38
CA THR A 95 -2.56 10.98 16.13
C THR A 95 -1.10 11.13 16.60
N THR A 96 -0.46 12.27 16.33
CA THR A 96 0.95 12.49 16.71
C THR A 96 1.18 12.50 18.23
N ASP A 97 0.16 12.83 19.02
CA ASP A 97 0.20 12.77 20.49
C ASP A 97 -0.14 11.37 21.05
N GLY A 98 -0.43 10.40 20.19
CA GLY A 98 -0.75 9.03 20.56
C GLY A 98 -2.24 8.79 20.88
N THR A 99 -3.11 9.76 20.66
CA THR A 99 -4.57 9.57 20.80
C THR A 99 -5.07 8.55 19.77
N SER A 100 -5.79 7.54 20.25
CA SER A 100 -6.39 6.51 19.38
C SER A 100 -7.47 7.09 18.47
N THR A 101 -7.41 6.74 17.18
CA THR A 101 -8.44 7.13 16.20
C THR A 101 -9.57 6.12 16.06
N ILE A 102 -9.60 5.06 16.88
CA ILE A 102 -10.67 4.04 16.89
C ILE A 102 -12.09 4.65 17.00
N PRO A 103 -12.36 5.67 17.84
CA PRO A 103 -13.67 6.32 17.85
C PRO A 103 -14.08 6.93 16.50
N LEU A 104 -13.12 7.54 15.81
CA LEU A 104 -13.30 8.11 14.48
C LEU A 104 -13.52 7.02 13.43
N ILE A 105 -12.69 5.97 13.43
CA ILE A 105 -12.82 4.81 12.53
C ILE A 105 -14.22 4.21 12.64
N LYS A 106 -14.74 4.03 13.85
CA LYS A 106 -16.11 3.56 14.09
C LYS A 106 -17.16 4.51 13.51
N ALA A 107 -17.06 5.82 13.77
CA ALA A 107 -18.00 6.82 13.27
C ALA A 107 -18.03 6.87 11.73
N LEU A 108 -16.87 6.87 11.09
CA LEU A 108 -16.73 6.87 9.63
C LEU A 108 -17.28 5.58 9.00
N SER A 109 -17.03 4.43 9.64
CA SER A 109 -17.55 3.15 9.15
C SER A 109 -19.09 3.08 9.21
N VAL A 110 -19.72 3.59 10.28
CA VAL A 110 -21.18 3.73 10.36
C VAL A 110 -21.71 4.61 9.22
N LYS A 111 -20.98 5.67 8.86
CA LYS A 111 -21.25 6.54 7.71
C LYS A 111 -20.92 5.90 6.35
N GLN A 112 -20.59 4.60 6.28
CA GLN A 112 -20.24 3.88 5.05
C GLN A 112 -19.04 4.49 4.31
N VAL A 113 -18.10 5.08 5.04
CA VAL A 113 -16.80 5.48 4.48
C VAL A 113 -15.97 4.21 4.27
N ARG A 114 -15.39 4.04 3.09
CA ARG A 114 -14.41 2.97 2.85
C ARG A 114 -13.08 3.41 3.46
N LEU A 115 -12.49 2.58 4.30
CA LEU A 115 -11.39 3.00 5.17
C LEU A 115 -10.11 2.26 4.83
N ASN A 116 -8.97 2.95 4.89
CA ASN A 116 -7.66 2.33 4.95
C ASN A 116 -6.97 2.75 6.25
N VAL A 117 -7.11 1.94 7.30
CA VAL A 117 -6.49 2.28 8.58
C VAL A 117 -4.99 1.97 8.52
N THR A 118 -4.16 2.98 8.72
CA THR A 118 -2.72 2.95 8.43
C THR A 118 -1.86 3.16 9.68
N ALA A 119 -0.55 3.01 9.51
CA ALA A 119 0.44 3.03 10.59
C ALA A 119 0.14 1.99 11.68
N VAL A 120 -0.34 0.80 11.29
CA VAL A 120 -0.62 -0.31 12.20
C VAL A 120 0.63 -1.17 12.38
N TYR A 121 0.95 -1.53 13.62
CA TYR A 121 2.17 -2.28 13.97
C TYR A 121 1.92 -3.45 14.94
N THR A 122 0.78 -3.49 15.64
CA THR A 122 0.49 -4.54 16.64
C THR A 122 -0.77 -5.31 16.31
N ILE A 123 -0.85 -6.54 16.82
CA ILE A 123 -2.05 -7.38 16.72
C ILE A 123 -3.23 -6.75 17.46
N GLU A 124 -2.99 -6.12 18.61
CA GLU A 124 -4.02 -5.43 19.37
C GLU A 124 -4.68 -4.33 18.53
N GLN A 125 -3.89 -3.54 17.79
CA GLN A 125 -4.43 -2.55 16.86
C GLN A 125 -5.26 -3.20 15.74
N VAL A 126 -4.80 -4.33 15.17
CA VAL A 126 -5.57 -5.08 14.16
C VAL A 126 -6.92 -5.54 14.72
N LYS A 127 -6.95 -6.04 15.96
CA LYS A 127 -8.18 -6.45 16.67
C LYS A 127 -9.11 -5.27 16.89
N GLU A 128 -8.59 -4.17 17.46
CA GLU A 128 -9.36 -2.95 17.72
C GLU A 128 -10.01 -2.39 16.44
N ILE A 129 -9.26 -2.32 15.34
CA ILE A 129 -9.78 -1.85 14.05
C ILE A 129 -10.88 -2.77 13.54
N THR A 130 -10.60 -4.08 13.53
CA THR A 130 -11.54 -5.09 13.05
C THR A 130 -12.83 -5.07 13.86
N GLU A 131 -12.76 -4.91 15.18
CA GLU A 131 -13.93 -4.80 16.06
C GLU A 131 -14.70 -3.49 15.83
N ALA A 132 -14.01 -2.37 15.64
CA ALA A 132 -14.61 -1.04 15.54
C ALA A 132 -15.44 -0.80 14.27
N VAL A 133 -15.06 -1.41 13.14
CA VAL A 133 -15.74 -1.16 11.86
C VAL A 133 -17.10 -1.87 11.77
N THR A 134 -18.04 -1.29 11.03
CA THR A 134 -19.33 -1.90 10.74
C THR A 134 -19.14 -3.06 9.77
N GLU A 135 -19.71 -4.23 10.08
CA GLU A 135 -19.58 -5.41 9.24
C GLU A 135 -20.08 -5.16 7.81
N GLY A 136 -19.32 -5.60 6.82
CA GLY A 136 -19.59 -5.40 5.40
C GLY A 136 -19.08 -4.09 4.81
N VAL A 137 -18.63 -3.13 5.63
CA VAL A 137 -18.06 -1.87 5.14
C VAL A 137 -16.61 -2.11 4.69
N PRO A 138 -16.26 -1.84 3.42
CA PRO A 138 -14.90 -2.07 2.92
C PRO A 138 -13.85 -1.34 3.75
N THR A 139 -12.96 -2.11 4.36
CA THR A 139 -11.90 -1.60 5.23
C THR A 139 -10.60 -2.35 4.96
N TYR A 140 -9.51 -1.61 4.77
CA TYR A 140 -8.16 -2.14 4.74
C TYR A 140 -7.49 -1.89 6.09
N VAL A 141 -6.82 -2.90 6.62
CA VAL A 141 -5.93 -2.78 7.78
C VAL A 141 -4.50 -2.81 7.27
N SER A 142 -3.86 -1.65 7.17
CA SER A 142 -2.51 -1.49 6.63
C SER A 142 -1.44 -1.67 7.69
N VAL A 143 -0.91 -2.89 7.79
CA VAL A 143 0.17 -3.23 8.73
C VAL A 143 1.53 -2.96 8.10
N PHE A 144 2.37 -2.20 8.78
CA PHE A 144 3.68 -1.75 8.28
C PHE A 144 4.75 -2.84 8.48
N ALA A 145 4.53 -4.01 7.86
CA ALA A 145 5.36 -5.20 8.02
C ALA A 145 6.85 -4.96 7.69
N GLY A 146 7.15 -4.16 6.66
CA GLY A 146 8.55 -3.83 6.37
C GLY A 146 9.21 -2.97 7.45
N ARG A 147 8.47 -2.06 8.10
CA ARG A 147 9.03 -1.29 9.22
C ARG A 147 9.19 -2.14 10.48
N ILE A 148 8.33 -3.15 10.67
CA ILE A 148 8.54 -4.17 11.72
C ILE A 148 9.85 -4.93 11.42
N ALA A 149 10.04 -5.37 10.17
CA ALA A 149 11.27 -6.04 9.74
C ALA A 149 12.53 -5.18 9.91
N ASP A 150 12.45 -3.87 9.67
CA ASP A 150 13.56 -2.93 9.90
C ASP A 150 14.03 -2.88 11.36
N THR A 151 13.22 -3.36 12.32
CA THR A 151 13.62 -3.50 13.74
C THR A 151 14.38 -4.79 14.03
N GLY A 152 14.55 -5.67 13.04
CA GLY A 152 15.14 -7.00 13.20
C GLY A 152 14.15 -8.09 13.63
N VAL A 153 12.85 -7.78 13.69
CA VAL A 153 11.77 -8.73 14.02
C VAL A 153 11.19 -9.31 12.74
N ASP A 154 11.05 -10.63 12.66
CA ASP A 154 10.32 -11.27 11.56
C ASP A 154 8.83 -10.87 11.62
N PRO A 155 8.29 -10.16 10.60
CA PRO A 155 6.90 -9.74 10.62
C PRO A 155 5.92 -10.88 10.32
N LEU A 156 6.36 -12.01 9.75
CA LEU A 156 5.46 -13.05 9.25
C LEU A 156 4.54 -13.67 10.31
N PRO A 157 4.99 -13.99 11.54
CA PRO A 157 4.09 -14.51 12.57
C PRO A 157 2.95 -13.54 12.88
N LEU A 158 3.26 -12.24 13.01
CA LEU A 158 2.27 -11.18 13.23
C LEU A 158 1.34 -11.04 12.02
N MET A 159 1.88 -11.02 10.81
CA MET A 159 1.07 -10.87 9.60
C MET A 159 0.12 -12.06 9.39
N LYS A 160 0.53 -13.29 9.72
CA LYS A 160 -0.35 -14.47 9.69
C LYS A 160 -1.52 -14.35 10.66
N GLU A 161 -1.27 -13.95 11.91
CA GLU A 161 -2.36 -13.72 12.87
C GLU A 161 -3.26 -12.56 12.41
N ALA A 162 -2.70 -11.51 11.81
CA ALA A 162 -3.47 -10.41 11.27
C ALA A 162 -4.40 -10.84 10.10
N VAL A 163 -3.99 -11.79 9.26
CA VAL A 163 -4.86 -12.39 8.23
C VAL A 163 -6.07 -13.06 8.90
N GLU A 164 -5.84 -13.91 9.90
CA GLU A 164 -6.92 -14.61 10.60
C GLU A 164 -7.93 -13.64 11.24
N ILE A 165 -7.43 -12.59 11.88
CA ILE A 165 -8.28 -11.57 12.53
C ILE A 165 -9.09 -10.79 11.50
N THR A 166 -8.44 -10.26 10.46
CA THR A 166 -9.14 -9.46 9.45
C THR A 166 -10.19 -10.28 8.70
N HIS A 167 -9.89 -11.53 8.34
CA HIS A 167 -10.82 -12.43 7.65
C HIS A 167 -11.99 -12.90 8.52
N SER A 168 -11.91 -12.72 9.84
CA SER A 168 -13.03 -13.00 10.75
C SER A 168 -14.22 -12.05 10.58
N LYS A 169 -14.04 -10.91 9.87
CA LYS A 169 -15.07 -9.91 9.66
C LYS A 169 -15.25 -9.57 8.19
N LYS A 170 -16.47 -9.74 7.69
CA LYS A 170 -16.79 -9.45 6.29
C LYS A 170 -16.49 -7.98 5.96
N GLY A 171 -15.81 -7.77 4.83
CA GLY A 171 -15.47 -6.43 4.33
C GLY A 171 -14.14 -5.89 4.84
N VAL A 172 -13.49 -6.57 5.79
CA VAL A 172 -12.16 -6.22 6.27
C VAL A 172 -11.11 -7.04 5.52
N LYS A 173 -10.08 -6.38 4.99
CA LYS A 173 -8.95 -6.99 4.29
C LYS A 173 -7.64 -6.58 4.95
N LEU A 174 -6.67 -7.49 4.97
CA LEU A 174 -5.30 -7.16 5.37
C LEU A 174 -4.53 -6.54 4.21
N LEU A 175 -3.85 -5.42 4.48
CA LEU A 175 -2.94 -4.78 3.53
C LEU A 175 -1.52 -4.80 4.10
N TRP A 176 -0.61 -5.50 3.42
CA TRP A 176 0.82 -5.46 3.70
C TRP A 176 1.40 -4.14 3.20
N ALA A 177 1.80 -3.27 4.12
CA ALA A 177 2.40 -1.99 3.81
C ALA A 177 3.91 -1.98 4.06
N SER A 178 4.58 -0.97 3.51
CA SER A 178 6.03 -0.80 3.63
C SER A 178 6.83 -1.93 2.97
N CYS A 179 6.37 -2.46 1.82
CA CYS A 179 7.10 -3.47 1.05
C CYS A 179 8.52 -3.01 0.69
N ARG A 180 9.52 -3.89 0.87
CA ARG A 180 10.94 -3.60 0.61
C ARG A 180 11.48 -4.29 -0.63
N GLU A 181 10.97 -5.47 -0.93
CA GLU A 181 11.49 -6.32 -1.99
C GLU A 181 10.40 -7.18 -2.62
N LEU A 182 10.68 -7.73 -3.81
CA LEU A 182 9.77 -8.65 -4.50
C LEU A 182 9.44 -9.87 -3.63
N PHE A 183 10.37 -10.32 -2.79
CA PHE A 183 10.11 -11.47 -1.93
C PHE A 183 9.02 -11.19 -0.87
N ASN A 184 8.81 -9.93 -0.45
CA ASN A 184 7.68 -9.61 0.43
C ASN A 184 6.32 -9.83 -0.27
N VAL A 185 6.25 -9.68 -1.59
CA VAL A 185 5.05 -9.98 -2.38
C VAL A 185 4.75 -11.48 -2.33
N ILE A 186 5.78 -12.32 -2.45
CA ILE A 186 5.65 -13.77 -2.32
C ILE A 186 5.22 -14.14 -0.91
N GLN A 187 5.81 -13.53 0.11
CA GLN A 187 5.43 -13.74 1.50
C GLN A 187 3.97 -13.35 1.75
N ALA A 188 3.53 -12.20 1.26
CA ALA A 188 2.14 -11.74 1.37
C ALA A 188 1.16 -12.71 0.69
N ASP A 189 1.48 -13.18 -0.53
CA ASP A 189 0.72 -14.21 -1.25
C ASP A 189 0.62 -15.51 -0.45
N GLU A 190 1.72 -15.98 0.12
CA GLU A 190 1.80 -17.27 0.83
C GLU A 190 1.07 -17.29 2.17
N ILE A 191 0.98 -16.15 2.86
CA ILE A 191 0.21 -16.05 4.11
C ILE A 191 -1.26 -15.73 3.86
N GLY A 192 -1.67 -15.46 2.63
CA GLY A 192 -3.05 -15.10 2.28
C GLY A 192 -3.42 -13.66 2.63
N ALA A 193 -2.46 -12.73 2.63
CA ALA A 193 -2.79 -11.31 2.70
C ALA A 193 -3.59 -10.90 1.44
N ASP A 194 -4.57 -10.01 1.61
CA ASP A 194 -5.43 -9.62 0.50
C ASP A 194 -4.73 -8.65 -0.46
N ILE A 195 -3.97 -7.71 0.09
CA ILE A 195 -3.33 -6.63 -0.65
C ILE A 195 -1.88 -6.48 -0.18
N ILE A 196 -0.95 -6.19 -1.09
CA ILE A 196 0.36 -5.63 -0.78
C ILE A 196 0.57 -4.36 -1.58
N THR A 197 0.95 -3.27 -0.91
CA THR A 197 1.32 -2.03 -1.60
C THR A 197 2.83 -1.90 -1.73
N CYS A 198 3.29 -1.64 -2.95
CA CYS A 198 4.67 -1.75 -3.36
C CYS A 198 5.20 -0.43 -3.93
N PRO A 199 6.43 -0.02 -3.59
CA PRO A 199 7.09 1.08 -4.31
C PRO A 199 7.32 0.71 -5.78
N ALA A 200 7.49 1.72 -6.63
CA ALA A 200 7.62 1.57 -8.09
C ALA A 200 8.71 0.57 -8.52
N ASP A 201 9.83 0.48 -7.80
CA ASP A 201 10.90 -0.47 -8.12
C ASP A 201 10.47 -1.92 -7.89
N VAL A 202 9.68 -2.18 -6.83
CA VAL A 202 9.12 -3.51 -6.56
C VAL A 202 8.03 -3.85 -7.55
N VAL A 203 7.12 -2.91 -7.88
CA VAL A 203 6.12 -3.11 -8.94
C VAL A 203 6.79 -3.51 -10.26
N LYS A 204 7.88 -2.82 -10.64
CA LYS A 204 8.66 -3.16 -11.83
C LYS A 204 9.27 -4.56 -11.73
N LYS A 205 9.81 -4.95 -10.57
CA LYS A 205 10.35 -6.30 -10.37
C LYS A 205 9.24 -7.35 -10.48
N VAL A 206 8.06 -7.14 -9.91
CA VAL A 206 6.94 -8.09 -9.98
C VAL A 206 6.55 -8.35 -11.44
N ASN A 207 6.44 -7.28 -12.23
CA ASN A 207 6.05 -7.37 -13.63
C ASN A 207 7.12 -7.98 -14.56
N ASN A 208 8.40 -7.97 -14.17
CA ASN A 208 9.51 -8.36 -15.08
C ASN A 208 10.37 -9.54 -14.58
N ASN A 209 10.42 -9.79 -13.27
CA ASN A 209 11.33 -10.77 -12.67
C ASN A 209 10.61 -11.98 -12.06
N LEU A 210 9.29 -11.92 -11.87
CA LEU A 210 8.56 -13.00 -11.21
C LEU A 210 8.64 -14.30 -12.04
N GLY A 211 9.21 -15.34 -11.44
CA GLY A 211 9.40 -16.65 -12.10
C GLY A 211 10.51 -16.71 -13.13
N ARG A 212 11.40 -15.70 -13.17
CA ARG A 212 12.62 -15.73 -13.99
C ARG A 212 13.55 -16.85 -13.52
N ASP A 213 14.24 -17.47 -14.47
CA ASP A 213 15.21 -18.52 -14.18
C ASP A 213 16.45 -17.94 -13.47
N VAL A 214 16.82 -18.58 -12.36
CA VAL A 214 17.99 -18.19 -11.57
C VAL A 214 19.30 -18.53 -12.27
N GLU A 215 19.31 -19.51 -13.18
CA GLU A 215 20.50 -19.87 -13.96
C GLU A 215 20.90 -18.76 -14.93
N GLU A 216 19.93 -17.98 -15.43
CA GLU A 216 20.17 -16.82 -16.30
C GLU A 216 20.78 -15.63 -15.56
N LEU A 217 20.58 -15.51 -14.24
CA LEU A 217 21.02 -14.35 -13.46
C LEU A 217 22.53 -14.18 -13.48
N SER A 218 23.28 -15.28 -13.50
CA SER A 218 24.75 -15.23 -13.58
C SER A 218 25.21 -14.61 -14.90
N ILE A 219 24.59 -15.00 -16.01
CA ILE A 219 24.90 -14.47 -17.35
C ILE A 219 24.57 -12.97 -17.40
N ASP A 220 23.39 -12.57 -16.92
CA ASP A 220 22.97 -11.17 -17.01
C ASP A 220 23.75 -10.25 -16.06
N THR A 221 24.21 -10.77 -14.92
CA THR A 221 25.14 -10.07 -14.03
C THR A 221 26.47 -9.80 -14.73
N VAL A 222 27.05 -10.82 -15.38
CA VAL A 222 28.33 -10.66 -16.10
C VAL A 222 28.19 -9.74 -17.32
N LYS A 223 27.05 -9.76 -18.03
CA LYS A 223 26.77 -8.76 -19.08
C LYS A 223 26.73 -7.34 -18.51
N GLY A 224 26.14 -7.15 -17.33
CA GLY A 224 26.15 -5.87 -16.61
C GLY A 224 27.57 -5.41 -16.30
N PHE A 225 28.38 -6.28 -15.69
CA PHE A 225 29.79 -5.99 -15.41
C PHE A 225 30.57 -5.61 -16.67
N ALA A 226 30.40 -6.34 -17.77
CA ALA A 226 31.06 -6.04 -19.03
C ALA A 226 30.72 -4.64 -19.54
N LYS A 227 29.44 -4.23 -19.44
CA LYS A 227 28.98 -2.89 -19.83
C LYS A 227 29.58 -1.80 -18.93
N ASP A 228 29.64 -2.03 -17.62
CA ASP A 228 30.20 -1.08 -16.67
C ASP A 228 31.71 -0.90 -16.84
N ILE A 229 32.44 -2.01 -17.05
CA ILE A 229 33.87 -1.98 -17.36
C ILE A 229 34.13 -1.20 -18.65
N GLN A 230 33.38 -1.51 -19.72
CA GLN A 230 33.50 -0.79 -20.99
C GLN A 230 33.24 0.71 -20.84
N SER A 231 32.24 1.09 -20.04
CA SER A 231 31.86 2.50 -19.83
C SER A 231 32.84 3.25 -18.93
N SER A 232 33.47 2.57 -17.97
CA SER A 232 34.43 3.16 -17.05
C SER A 232 35.82 3.37 -17.66
N GLY A 233 36.14 2.68 -18.75
CA GLY A 233 37.47 2.70 -19.37
C GLY A 233 38.57 2.10 -18.50
N LEU A 234 38.20 1.40 -17.42
CA LEU A 234 39.13 0.75 -16.52
C LEU A 234 39.82 -0.41 -17.25
N SER A 235 41.14 -0.36 -17.29
CA SER A 235 42.00 -1.48 -17.72
C SER A 235 43.02 -1.76 -16.64
N ILE A 236 43.30 -3.04 -16.43
CA ILE A 236 44.40 -3.53 -15.59
C ILE A 236 45.57 -4.08 -16.44
N LEU A 237 45.45 -4.00 -17.77
CA LEU A 237 46.47 -4.30 -18.77
C LEU A 237 46.84 -3.05 -19.57
#